data_AF-A0A9C9DD04-F1
#
_entry.id   AF-A0A9C9DD04-F1
#
_cell.length_a   1.000
_cell.length_b   1.000
_cell.length_c   1.000
_cell.angle_alpha   90.00
_cell.angle_beta   90.00
_cell.angle_gamma   90.00
#
_symmetry.space_group_name_H-M   'P 1'
#
loop_
_entity.id
_entity.type
_entity.pdbx_description
1 polymer ?
#
loop_
_entity_poly.entity_id
_entity_poly.type
_entity_poly.pdbx_seq_one_letter_code
_entity_poly.pdbx_strand_id
1 'polypeptide(L)'
;METDPVCGMNVTEDSEHYTEYAGKTYHFCSESCLRKFLAAPSQFVAAETESSAETYTCPMHPEVRQQGPGRCPKCGMYLEPLTA
;
A
#
# COMPACT_ATOMS: atom_id res chain seq x y z
N MET A 1 -14.61 4.14 9.78
CA MET A 1 -13.81 5.35 10.03
C MET A 1 -12.60 5.22 9.14
N GLU A 2 -12.68 5.84 7.98
CA GLU A 2 -11.56 5.90 7.04
C GLU A 2 -10.82 7.21 7.24
N THR A 3 -9.55 7.23 6.86
CA THR A 3 -8.71 8.41 6.99
C THR A 3 -8.46 8.95 5.60
N ASP A 4 -8.81 10.21 5.38
CA ASP A 4 -8.54 10.89 4.10
C ASP A 4 -7.01 10.93 3.87
N PRO A 5 -6.49 10.32 2.79
CA PRO A 5 -5.05 10.20 2.57
C PRO A 5 -4.38 11.53 2.16
N VAL A 6 -5.17 12.55 1.81
CA VAL A 6 -4.68 13.88 1.40
C VAL A 6 -4.44 14.79 2.60
N CYS A 7 -5.31 14.71 3.62
CA CYS A 7 -5.27 15.62 4.76
C CYS A 7 -5.20 14.94 6.14
N GLY A 8 -5.34 13.63 6.21
CA GLY A 8 -5.36 12.87 7.46
C GLY A 8 -6.62 13.08 8.30
N MET A 9 -7.66 13.72 7.73
CA MET A 9 -8.91 13.95 8.43
C MET A 9 -9.72 12.65 8.47
N ASN A 10 -10.35 12.37 9.61
CA ASN A 10 -11.21 11.21 9.74
C ASN A 10 -12.51 11.44 8.96
N VAL A 11 -12.83 10.51 8.07
CA VAL A 11 -14.01 10.53 7.22
C VAL A 11 -14.91 9.34 7.51
N THR A 12 -16.20 9.57 7.40
CA THR A 12 -17.22 8.53 7.52
C THR A 12 -17.44 7.88 6.16
N GLU A 13 -17.82 6.60 6.16
CA GLU A 13 -18.11 5.82 4.93
C GLU A 13 -19.26 6.45 4.10
N ASP A 14 -20.10 7.28 4.73
CA ASP A 14 -21.18 8.07 4.11
C ASP A 14 -20.69 9.30 3.30
N SER A 15 -19.37 9.50 3.18
CA SER A 15 -18.83 10.64 2.42
C SER A 15 -19.22 10.55 0.93
N GLU A 16 -19.92 11.56 0.43
CA GLU A 16 -20.28 11.71 -0.99
C GLU A 16 -19.06 11.86 -1.91
N HIS A 17 -17.91 12.24 -1.34
CA HIS A 17 -16.64 12.40 -2.05
C HIS A 17 -15.78 11.14 -1.89
N TYR A 18 -15.92 10.20 -2.83
CA TYR A 18 -15.11 8.98 -2.87
C TYR A 18 -14.60 8.70 -4.29
N THR A 19 -13.54 7.90 -4.40
CA THR A 19 -13.03 7.43 -5.68
C THR A 19 -12.45 6.03 -5.55
N GLU A 20 -12.42 5.28 -6.65
CA GLU A 20 -11.80 3.96 -6.68
C GLU A 20 -10.45 4.04 -7.38
N TYR A 21 -9.39 3.60 -6.71
CA TYR A 21 -8.04 3.56 -7.25
C TYR A 21 -7.35 2.24 -6.87
N ALA A 22 -6.78 1.54 -7.86
CA ALA A 22 -6.15 0.23 -7.67
C ALA A 22 -7.07 -0.83 -6.98
N GLY A 23 -8.38 -0.75 -7.22
CA GLY A 23 -9.37 -1.66 -6.62
C GLY A 23 -9.65 -1.39 -5.13
N LYS A 24 -9.17 -0.26 -4.60
CA LYS A 24 -9.49 0.25 -3.26
C LYS A 24 -10.35 1.50 -3.38
N THR A 25 -11.41 1.60 -2.59
CA THR A 25 -12.23 2.80 -2.46
C THR A 25 -11.58 3.75 -1.44
N TYR A 26 -11.37 5.00 -1.82
CA TYR A 26 -10.82 6.05 -0.96
C TYR A 26 -11.89 7.13 -0.75
N HIS A 27 -12.14 7.48 0.51
CA HIS A 27 -13.06 8.54 0.91
C HIS A 27 -12.31 9.83 1.25
N PHE A 28 -12.91 10.97 0.92
CA PHE A 28 -12.33 12.30 1.13
C PHE A 28 -13.25 13.18 1.96
N CYS A 29 -12.66 14.09 2.72
CA CYS A 29 -13.40 15.01 3.59
C CYS A 29 -14.06 16.16 2.80
N SER A 30 -13.61 16.40 1.57
CA SER A 30 -14.07 17.49 0.72
C SER A 30 -13.73 17.25 -0.75
N GLU A 31 -14.43 17.96 -1.66
CA GLU A 31 -14.10 17.98 -3.09
C GLU A 31 -12.64 18.40 -3.34
N SER A 32 -12.08 19.28 -2.50
CA SER A 32 -10.69 19.73 -2.63
C SER A 32 -9.68 18.60 -2.41
N CYS A 33 -9.94 17.72 -1.44
CA CYS A 33 -9.11 16.53 -1.21
C CYS A 33 -9.26 15.53 -2.36
N LEU A 34 -10.50 15.26 -2.81
CA LEU A 34 -10.75 14.42 -3.97
C LEU A 34 -9.98 14.90 -5.22
N ARG A 35 -10.04 16.20 -5.54
CA ARG A 35 -9.32 16.76 -6.70
C ARG A 35 -7.80 16.63 -6.57
N LYS A 36 -7.24 16.86 -5.39
CA LYS A 36 -5.80 16.67 -5.14
C LYS A 36 -5.40 15.21 -5.35
N PHE A 37 -6.19 14.28 -4.83
CA PHE A 37 -5.98 12.86 -5.02
C PHE A 37 -6.04 12.48 -6.49
N LEU A 38 -7.06 12.92 -7.23
CA LEU A 38 -7.17 12.65 -8.66
C LEU A 38 -6.01 13.25 -9.48
N ALA A 39 -5.46 14.40 -9.06
CA ALA A 39 -4.34 15.04 -9.75
C ALA A 39 -3.03 14.25 -9.64
N ALA A 40 -2.80 13.59 -8.50
CA ALA A 40 -1.66 12.69 -8.34
C ALA A 40 -1.95 11.64 -7.25
N PRO A 41 -2.68 10.56 -7.59
CA PRO A 41 -3.11 9.56 -6.61
C PRO A 41 -1.94 8.70 -6.14
N SER A 42 -0.99 8.45 -7.05
CA SER A 42 0.27 7.75 -6.78
C SER A 42 1.09 8.36 -5.64
N GLN A 43 0.98 9.68 -5.38
CA GLN A 43 1.69 10.31 -4.26
C GLN A 43 1.06 9.99 -2.90
N PHE A 44 -0.25 9.71 -2.88
CA PHE A 44 -1.02 9.45 -1.66
C PHE A 44 -1.15 7.96 -1.37
N VAL A 45 -1.10 7.11 -2.41
CA VAL A 45 -1.21 5.65 -2.30
C VAL A 45 0.14 4.93 -2.33
N ALA A 46 1.27 5.65 -2.51
CA ALA A 46 2.61 5.06 -2.52
C ALA A 46 2.95 4.27 -1.25
N ALA A 47 2.32 4.58 -0.11
CA ALA A 47 2.51 3.84 1.13
C ALA A 47 1.61 2.58 1.28
N GLU A 48 0.58 2.43 0.44
CA GLU A 48 -0.43 1.37 0.58
C GLU A 48 -0.56 0.45 -0.65
N THR A 49 0.28 0.69 -1.66
CA THR A 49 0.40 -0.16 -2.87
C THR A 49 1.61 -1.09 -2.81
N GLU A 50 2.11 -1.40 -1.62
CA GLU A 50 3.02 -2.53 -1.39
C GLU A 50 2.24 -3.86 -1.27
N SER A 51 1.36 -4.10 -2.24
CA SER A 51 0.82 -5.44 -2.53
C SER A 51 1.27 -5.91 -3.91
N SER A 52 2.41 -5.38 -4.41
CA SER A 52 3.23 -6.22 -5.27
C SER A 52 3.59 -7.42 -4.43
N ALA A 53 2.97 -8.56 -4.73
CA ALA A 53 3.32 -9.88 -4.18
C ALA A 53 4.71 -10.30 -4.71
N GLU A 54 5.69 -9.40 -4.57
CA GLU A 54 7.09 -9.66 -4.76
C GLU A 54 7.44 -10.71 -3.71
N THR A 55 7.72 -11.91 -4.21
CA THR A 55 8.15 -12.99 -3.35
C THR A 55 9.60 -12.68 -2.98
N TYR A 56 9.90 -12.59 -1.70
CA TYR A 56 11.26 -12.42 -1.21
C TYR A 56 11.83 -13.79 -0.84
N THR A 57 13.09 -14.04 -1.18
CA THR A 57 13.81 -15.29 -0.85
C THR A 57 15.07 -15.04 -0.05
N CYS A 58 15.52 -16.06 0.67
CA CYS A 58 16.82 -16.01 1.33
C CYS A 58 17.92 -16.52 0.38
N PRO A 59 19.03 -15.79 0.18
CA PRO A 59 20.13 -16.22 -0.70
C PRO A 59 20.78 -17.55 -0.26
N MET A 60 20.74 -17.85 1.05
CA MET A 60 21.29 -19.10 1.62
C MET A 60 20.25 -20.22 1.72
N HIS A 61 18.95 -19.89 1.70
CA HIS A 61 17.85 -20.83 1.88
C HIS A 61 16.75 -20.52 0.85
N PRO A 62 16.93 -20.91 -0.43
CA PRO A 62 16.02 -20.56 -1.53
C PRO A 62 14.61 -21.18 -1.41
N GLU A 63 14.46 -22.15 -0.50
CA GLU A 63 13.17 -22.72 -0.08
C GLU A 63 12.33 -21.77 0.79
N VAL A 64 12.96 -20.77 1.42
CA VAL A 64 12.28 -19.77 2.24
C VAL A 64 11.77 -18.66 1.31
N ARG A 65 10.46 -18.65 1.07
CA ARG A 65 9.77 -17.65 0.25
C ARG A 65 8.71 -16.94 1.08
N GLN A 66 8.70 -15.61 1.08
CA GLN A 66 7.73 -14.80 1.82
C GLN A 66 7.14 -13.71 0.92
N GLN A 67 5.88 -13.34 1.14
CA GLN A 67 5.23 -12.25 0.43
C GLN A 67 5.55 -10.95 1.17
N GLY A 68 6.57 -10.23 0.70
CA GLY A 68 7.08 -9.01 1.33
C GLY A 68 8.45 -9.14 2.02
N PRO A 69 9.07 -7.99 2.36
CA PRO A 69 10.38 -7.94 2.98
C PRO A 69 10.36 -8.54 4.39
N GLY A 70 11.44 -9.22 4.78
CA GLY A 70 11.50 -9.87 6.08
C GLY A 70 12.86 -10.49 6.41
N ARG A 71 12.91 -11.23 7.53
CA ARG A 71 14.07 -12.03 7.93
C ARG A 71 13.79 -13.52 7.73
N CYS A 72 14.82 -14.24 7.30
CA CYS A 72 14.77 -15.68 7.13
C CYS A 72 14.62 -16.38 8.50
N PRO A 73 13.61 -17.24 8.71
CA PRO A 73 13.43 -17.94 9.97
C PRO A 73 14.48 -19.03 10.22
N LYS A 74 15.25 -19.44 9.20
CA LYS A 74 16.31 -20.45 9.32
C LYS A 74 17.65 -19.87 9.78
N CYS A 75 18.02 -18.69 9.30
CA CYS A 75 19.34 -18.10 9.55
C CYS A 75 19.32 -16.65 10.04
N GLY A 76 18.14 -16.01 10.12
CA GLY A 76 17.98 -14.63 10.56
C GLY A 76 18.44 -13.56 9.56
N MET A 77 18.97 -13.96 8.40
CA MET A 77 19.42 -13.03 7.35
C MET A 77 18.24 -12.33 6.66
N TYR A 78 18.45 -11.12 6.13
CA TYR A 78 17.42 -10.40 5.37
C TYR A 78 17.11 -11.12 4.06
N LEU A 79 15.82 -11.15 3.69
CA LEU A 79 15.36 -11.70 2.41
C LEU A 79 15.54 -10.66 1.30
N GLU A 80 15.84 -11.14 0.10
CA GLU A 80 16.00 -10.33 -1.11
C GLU A 80 14.79 -10.54 -2.03
N PRO A 81 14.33 -9.50 -2.74
CA PRO A 81 13.20 -9.62 -3.66
C PRO A 81 13.57 -10.55 -4.82
N LEU A 82 12.69 -11.51 -5.12
CA LEU A 82 12.81 -12.38 -6.30
C LEU A 82 12.22 -11.63 -7.51
N THR A 83 12.81 -10.47 -7.82
CA THR A 83 12.57 -9.79 -9.10
C THR A 83 13.22 -10.62 -10.19
N ALA A 84 12.40 -11.10 -11.14
CA ALA A 84 12.84 -11.85 -12.30
C ALA A 84 13.66 -10.98 -13.28
#